data_AF-A0A182P2Y1-F1
#
_entry.id   AF-A0A182P2Y1-F1
#
_cell.length_a   1.000
_cell.length_b   1.000
_cell.length_c   1.000
_cell.angle_alpha   90.00
_cell.angle_beta   90.00
_cell.angle_gamma   90.00
#
_symmetry.space_group_name_H-M   'P 1'
#
loop_
_entity.id
_entity.type
_entity.pdbx_description
1 polymer ?
#
loop_
_entity_poly.entity_id
_entity_poly.type
_entity_poly.pdbx_seq_one_letter_code
_entity_poly.pdbx_strand_id
1 'polypeptide(L)'
;MLILPMRDALNTRNPDIIIATLTALQQLLRVGPSIGIALVPYYRQLLPMLNLFKQRRVNIGDRIDFRGGRRIGDVVNATLELLEQCGGPDAYLNIKYMVPTYESCVYNR
;
A
#
# COMPACT_ATOMS: atom_id res chain seq x y z
N MET A 1 0.12 20.44 4.86
CA MET A 1 0.61 19.33 4.02
C MET A 1 0.50 18.01 4.80
N LEU A 2 -0.46 17.16 4.44
CA LEU A 2 -0.74 15.86 5.09
C LEU A 2 0.35 14.77 4.85
N ILE A 3 1.33 15.07 4.00
CA ILE A 3 2.38 14.13 3.59
C ILE A 3 3.42 13.89 4.71
N LEU A 4 3.72 14.91 5.53
CA LEU A 4 4.69 14.81 6.63
C LEU A 4 4.24 13.84 7.74
N PRO A 5 3.02 13.97 8.31
CA PRO A 5 2.59 13.06 9.38
C PRO A 5 2.38 11.62 8.89
N MET A 6 2.01 11.40 7.63
CA MET A 6 1.95 10.06 7.05
C MET A 6 3.33 9.42 6.95
N ARG A 7 4.35 10.19 6.57
CA ARG A 7 5.73 9.70 6.51
C ARG A 7 6.26 9.32 7.90
N ASP A 8 5.95 10.11 8.93
CA ASP A 8 6.40 9.83 10.30
C ASP A 8 5.68 8.63 10.92
N ALA A 9 4.38 8.45 10.63
CA ALA A 9 3.62 7.27 11.01
C ALA A 9 4.12 5.98 10.33
N LEU A 10 4.54 6.06 9.06
CA LEU A 10 5.14 4.93 8.35
C LEU A 10 6.57 4.62 8.85
N ASN A 11 7.28 5.61 9.39
CA ASN A 11 8.61 5.44 10.00
C ASN A 11 8.58 4.82 11.39
N THR A 12 7.42 4.76 12.07
CA THR A 12 7.31 4.18 13.42
C THR A 12 7.54 2.66 13.43
N ARG A 13 7.50 2.00 12.26
CA ARG A 13 7.66 0.53 12.08
C ARG A 13 6.69 -0.32 12.92
N ASN A 14 5.68 0.30 13.53
CA ASN A 14 4.65 -0.38 14.29
C ASN A 14 3.59 -0.93 13.31
N PRO A 15 3.37 -2.25 13.29
CA PRO A 15 2.46 -2.89 12.33
C PRO A 15 1.02 -2.36 12.43
N ASP A 16 0.52 -2.05 13.63
CA ASP A 16 -0.84 -1.56 13.84
C ASP A 16 -1.03 -0.15 13.26
N ILE A 17 -0.02 0.73 13.43
CA ILE A 17 -0.03 2.09 12.88
C ILE A 17 0.03 2.05 11.36
N ILE A 18 0.84 1.17 10.79
CA ILE A 18 0.93 0.99 9.33
C ILE A 18 -0.40 0.51 8.78
N ILE A 19 -1.02 -0.52 9.39
CA ILE A 19 -2.32 -1.03 8.97
C ILE A 19 -3.39 0.06 9.08
N ALA A 20 -3.42 0.82 10.17
CA ALA A 20 -4.37 1.92 10.34
C ALA A 20 -4.20 3.00 9.28
N THR A 21 -2.94 3.38 8.97
CA THR A 21 -2.62 4.38 7.95
C THR A 21 -3.04 3.90 6.55
N LEU A 22 -2.75 2.64 6.21
CA LEU A 22 -3.17 2.06 4.93
C LEU A 22 -4.68 1.94 4.83
N THR A 23 -5.34 1.56 5.92
CA THR A 23 -6.82 1.48 5.95
C THR A 23 -7.45 2.85 5.74
N ALA A 24 -6.91 3.90 6.35
CA ALA A 24 -7.36 5.27 6.13
C ALA A 24 -7.14 5.72 4.66
N LEU A 25 -5.99 5.37 4.06
CA LEU A 25 -5.72 5.63 2.66
C LEU A 25 -6.71 4.89 1.73
N GLN A 26 -7.00 3.63 2.01
CA GLN A 26 -7.98 2.84 1.25
C GLN A 26 -9.38 3.46 1.34
N GLN A 27 -9.80 3.91 2.52
CA GLN A 27 -11.08 4.60 2.70
C GLN A 27 -11.12 5.89 1.88
N LEU A 28 -10.04 6.67 1.90
CA LEU A 28 -9.93 7.93 1.16
C LEU A 28 -9.96 7.68 -0.36
N LEU A 29 -9.30 6.64 -0.87
CA LEU A 29 -9.37 6.25 -2.27
C LEU A 29 -10.79 5.82 -2.70
N ARG A 30 -11.56 5.21 -1.79
CA ARG A 30 -12.96 4.81 -2.04
C ARG A 30 -13.93 6.00 -2.11
N VAL A 31 -13.57 7.15 -1.55
CA VAL A 31 -14.43 8.36 -1.59
C VAL A 31 -14.54 8.93 -3.01
N GLY A 32 -13.50 8.77 -3.84
CA GLY A 32 -13.60 9.17 -5.24
C GLY A 32 -12.35 8.85 -6.07
N PRO A 33 -12.52 8.40 -7.33
CA PRO A 33 -11.42 8.02 -8.22
C PRO A 33 -10.47 9.18 -8.54
N SER A 34 -10.94 10.44 -8.44
CA SER A 34 -10.12 11.64 -8.61
C SER A 34 -8.94 11.72 -7.62
N ILE A 35 -9.05 11.10 -6.45
CA ILE A 35 -7.99 11.12 -5.46
C ILE A 35 -6.86 10.15 -5.83
N GLY A 36 -7.18 9.01 -6.45
CA GLY A 36 -6.16 8.08 -6.95
C GLY A 36 -5.26 8.73 -8.00
N ILE A 37 -5.85 9.48 -8.94
CA ILE A 37 -5.12 10.22 -9.98
C ILE A 37 -4.20 11.28 -9.34
N ALA A 38 -4.68 12.01 -8.32
CA ALA A 38 -3.88 13.01 -7.61
C ALA A 38 -2.69 12.40 -6.84
N LEU A 39 -2.76 11.12 -6.48
CA LEU A 39 -1.71 10.42 -5.74
C LEU A 39 -0.59 9.87 -6.63
N VAL A 40 -0.82 9.70 -7.94
CA VAL A 40 0.18 9.20 -8.91
C VAL A 40 1.57 9.89 -8.79
N PRO A 41 1.69 11.24 -8.73
CA PRO A 41 3.00 11.89 -8.59
C PRO A 41 3.70 11.56 -7.26
N TYR A 42 2.97 11.13 -6.23
CA TYR A 42 3.50 10.75 -4.92
C TYR A 42 3.86 9.27 -4.80
N TYR A 43 3.53 8.44 -5.80
CA TYR A 43 3.82 7.00 -5.78
C TYR A 43 5.30 6.72 -5.54
N ARG A 44 6.19 7.51 -6.13
CA ARG A 44 7.65 7.36 -5.95
C ARG A 44 8.12 7.52 -4.51
N GLN A 45 7.39 8.28 -3.68
CA GLN A 45 7.73 8.49 -2.27
C GLN A 45 7.06 7.47 -1.35
N LEU A 46 5.82 7.08 -1.67
CA LEU A 46 5.00 6.22 -0.80
C LEU A 46 5.24 4.73 -1.05
N LEU A 47 5.34 4.31 -2.31
CA LEU A 47 5.40 2.91 -2.69
C LEU A 47 6.67 2.15 -2.25
N PRO A 48 7.87 2.77 -2.17
CA PRO A 48 9.04 2.07 -1.64
C PRO A 48 8.84 1.55 -0.21
N MET A 49 8.14 2.33 0.64
CA MET A 49 7.81 1.91 2.00
C MET A 49 6.81 0.74 1.99
N LEU A 50 5.81 0.77 1.09
CA LEU A 50 4.89 -0.35 0.91
C LEU A 50 5.60 -1.62 0.45
N ASN A 51 6.57 -1.52 -0.46
CA ASN A 51 7.36 -2.66 -0.92
C ASN A 51 8.13 -3.32 0.23
N LEU A 52 8.72 -2.53 1.15
CA LEU A 52 9.37 -3.04 2.34
C LEU A 52 8.41 -3.83 3.24
N PHE A 53 7.17 -3.34 3.41
CA PHE A 53 6.16 -4.02 4.23
C PHE A 53 5.55 -5.25 3.52
N LYS A 54 5.49 -5.24 2.19
CA LYS A 54 5.10 -6.41 1.38
C LYS A 54 6.15 -7.53 1.45
N GLN A 55 7.44 -7.17 1.40
CA GLN A 55 8.55 -8.12 1.47
C GLN A 55 8.89 -8.58 2.89
N ARG A 56 8.48 -7.82 3.93
CA ARG A 56 8.35 -8.35 5.29
C ARG A 56 7.23 -9.40 5.31
N ARG A 57 7.48 -10.56 4.67
CA ARG A 57 7.08 -11.83 5.27
C ARG A 57 7.67 -11.76 6.66
N VAL A 58 6.80 -11.58 7.61
CA VAL A 58 7.12 -11.53 9.01
C VAL A 58 7.80 -12.86 9.33
N ASN A 59 9.13 -12.90 9.23
CA ASN A 59 9.97 -13.93 9.85
C ASN A 59 9.91 -13.67 11.36
N ILE A 60 8.72 -13.77 11.96
CA ILE A 60 8.64 -14.13 13.37
C ILE A 60 9.00 -15.60 13.35
N GLY A 61 10.27 -15.90 13.61
CA GLY A 61 10.73 -17.27 13.81
C GLY A 61 9.72 -18.00 14.69
N ASP A 62 9.21 -19.11 14.18
CA ASP A 62 8.46 -20.13 14.90
C ASP A 62 7.17 -19.72 15.65
N ARG A 63 6.73 -18.46 15.60
CA ARG A 63 5.41 -18.07 16.14
C ARG A 63 4.44 -17.94 14.97
N ILE A 64 3.73 -19.03 14.72
CA ILE A 64 2.52 -19.02 13.90
C ILE A 64 1.58 -17.97 14.50
N ASP A 65 1.34 -16.88 13.76
CA ASP A 65 0.41 -15.85 14.18
C ASP A 65 -1.02 -16.41 14.05
N PHE A 66 -1.55 -16.94 15.15
CA PHE A 66 -2.93 -17.44 15.26
C PHE A 66 -3.98 -16.32 15.26
N ARG A 67 -3.56 -15.04 15.17
CA ARG A 67 -4.49 -13.91 14.96
C ARG A 67 -4.87 -13.85 13.49
N GLY A 68 -5.83 -14.70 13.10
CA GLY A 68 -6.32 -14.86 11.73
C GLY A 68 -6.98 -13.64 11.10
N GLY A 69 -6.24 -12.56 10.83
CA GLY A 69 -6.80 -11.48 10.02
C GLY A 69 -5.87 -10.28 9.87
N ARG A 70 -5.46 -10.03 8.63
CA ARG A 70 -4.67 -8.87 8.15
C ARG A 70 -3.17 -8.98 8.42
N ARG A 71 -2.52 -9.90 7.71
CA ARG A 71 -1.07 -9.77 7.49
C ARG A 71 -0.87 -8.43 6.81
N ILE A 72 0.11 -7.64 7.26
CA ILE A 72 0.40 -6.31 6.69
C ILE A 72 0.57 -6.41 5.17
N GLY A 73 1.15 -7.50 4.68
CA GLY A 73 1.27 -7.80 3.25
C GLY A 73 -0.07 -7.85 2.51
N ASP A 74 -1.13 -8.39 3.12
CA ASP A 74 -2.48 -8.45 2.52
C ASP A 74 -3.08 -7.05 2.43
N VAL A 75 -2.93 -6.24 3.49
CA VAL A 75 -3.40 -4.84 3.51
C VAL A 75 -2.63 -4.00 2.50
N VAL A 76 -1.31 -4.23 2.36
CA VAL A 76 -0.49 -3.58 1.35
C VAL A 76 -0.96 -3.95 -0.05
N ASN A 77 -1.15 -5.24 -0.35
CA ASN A 77 -1.65 -5.68 -1.66
C ASN A 77 -3.00 -5.04 -1.99
N ALA A 78 -3.97 -5.10 -1.08
CA ALA A 78 -5.28 -4.47 -1.27
C ALA A 78 -5.18 -2.94 -1.50
N THR A 79 -4.19 -2.28 -0.89
CA THR A 79 -3.94 -0.86 -1.12
C THR A 79 -3.39 -0.60 -2.52
N LEU A 80 -2.42 -1.41 -2.97
CA LEU A 80 -1.84 -1.30 -4.31
C LEU A 80 -2.89 -1.53 -5.40
N GLU A 81 -3.80 -2.48 -5.19
CA GLU A 81 -4.92 -2.74 -6.11
C GLU A 81 -5.85 -1.53 -6.24
N LEU A 82 -6.22 -0.90 -5.13
CA LEU A 82 -7.04 0.31 -5.16
C LEU A 82 -6.32 1.50 -5.82
N LEU A 83 -5.01 1.61 -5.61
CA LEU A 83 -4.19 2.64 -6.26
C LEU A 83 -4.11 2.43 -7.77
N GLU A 84 -4.05 1.18 -8.25
CA GLU A 84 -4.12 0.86 -9.68
C GLU A 84 -5.51 1.19 -10.25
N GLN A 85 -6.58 0.77 -9.56
CA GLN A 85 -7.95 0.99 -10.01
C GLN A 85 -8.33 2.48 -10.08
N CYS A 86 -7.85 3.30 -9.14
CA CYS A 86 -8.18 4.73 -9.08
C CYS A 86 -7.12 5.64 -9.74
N GLY A 87 -5.90 5.16 -9.99
CA GLY A 87 -4.79 5.99 -10.46
C GLY A 87 -4.76 6.24 -11.98
N GLY A 88 -5.66 5.60 -12.74
CA GLY A 88 -5.72 5.74 -14.20
C GLY A 88 -4.66 4.92 -14.96
N PRO A 89 -4.47 5.18 -16.27
CA PRO A 89 -3.71 4.29 -17.16
C PRO A 89 -2.23 4.15 -16.81
N ASP A 90 -1.62 5.19 -16.22
CA ASP A 90 -0.19 5.17 -15.84
C ASP A 90 0.06 4.59 -14.43
N ALA A 91 -1.00 4.29 -13.67
CA ALA A 91 -0.86 3.84 -12.30
C ALA A 91 -0.10 2.52 -12.19
N TYR A 92 -0.47 1.54 -13.01
CA TYR A 92 0.19 0.23 -13.02
C TYR A 92 1.69 0.36 -13.29
N LEU A 93 2.09 1.14 -14.30
CA LEU A 93 3.49 1.31 -14.66
C LEU A 93 4.29 1.91 -13.49
N ASN A 94 3.77 2.98 -12.87
CA ASN A 94 4.40 3.61 -11.73
C ASN A 94 4.48 2.66 -10.51
N ILE A 95 3.44 1.85 -10.29
CA ILE A 95 3.43 0.85 -9.22
C ILE A 95 4.46 -0.25 -9.49
N LYS A 96 4.51 -0.77 -10.72
CA LYS A 96 5.44 -1.84 -11.12
C LYS A 96 6.90 -1.41 -11.02
N TYR A 97 7.21 -0.16 -11.35
CA TYR A 97 8.56 0.39 -11.19
C TYR A 97 9.01 0.44 -9.73
N MET A 98 8.11 0.73 -8.79
CA MET A 98 8.43 0.87 -7.37
C MET A 98 8.27 -0.43 -6.58
N VAL A 99 7.37 -1.31 -7.03
CA VAL A 99 7.04 -2.60 -6.42
C VAL A 99 7.11 -3.67 -7.52
N PRO A 100 8.31 -4.18 -7.87
CA PRO A 100 8.48 -5.12 -8.98
C PRO A 100 7.68 -6.42 -8.80
N THR A 101 7.43 -6.80 -7.55
CA THR A 101 6.67 -7.99 -7.16
C THR A 101 5.15 -7.82 -7.30
N TYR A 102 4.66 -6.62 -7.63
CA TYR A 102 3.23 -6.38 -7.83
C TYR A 102 2.78 -6.93 -9.19
N GLU A 103 1.63 -7.59 -9.20
CA GLU A 103 0.95 -8.10 -10.38
C GLU A 103 -0.33 -7.30 -10.56
N SER A 104 -0.63 -6.92 -11.81
CA SER A 104 -1.79 -6.08 -12.11
C SER A 104 -3.08 -6.79 -11.70
N CYS A 105 -4.00 -6.06 -11.07
CA CYS A 105 -5.35 -6.55 -10.79
C CYS A 105 -6.37 -6.16 -11.87
N VAL A 106 -6.03 -5.20 -12.74
CA VAL A 106 -6.91 -4.68 -13.79
C VAL A 106 -6.68 -5.38 -15.13
N TYR A 107 -5.43 -5.70 -15.47
CA TYR A 107 -5.05 -6.33 -16.74
C TYR A 107 -5.00 -7.87 -16.69
N ASN A 108 -5.25 -8.47 -15.52
CA ASN A 108 -5.21 -9.93 -15.35
C ASN A 108 -6.61 -10.58 -15.43
N ARG A 109 -7.51 -10.02 -16.26
CA ARG A 109 -8.88 -10.50 -16.47
C ARG A 109 -9.16 -10.71 -17.96
#